data_AF-A0A850C9W6-F1
#
_entry.id   AF-A0A850C9W6-F1
#
_cell.length_a   1.000
_cell.length_b   1.000
_cell.length_c   1.000
_cell.angle_alpha   90.00
_cell.angle_beta   90.00
_cell.angle_gamma   90.00
#
_symmetry.space_group_name_H-M   'P 1'
#
loop_
_entity.id
_entity.type
_entity.pdbx_description
1 polymer ?
#
loop_
_entity_poly.entity_id
_entity_poly.type
_entity_poly.pdbx_seq_one_letter_code
_entity_poly.pdbx_strand_id
1 'polypeptide(L)'
;MRPRDASRTRFVNLLGEANYRSPLGGPHVAKVRPGRVVVDYGEDLVVFTGGMRINRLWKVGRWLPVLIALRKILRELASDPELGLLDSRFALSGRVVMVVQYWRSGDHLEEYAHSQERLHRGFWKWFNRNVKDNGDVGLWHELYQVPAGAYETSYFNMPPFGLARATKEKAAARTDPDDHDHHH
;
A
#
# COMPACT_ATOMS: atom_id res chain seq x y z
N MET A 1 -17.52 -4.23 -35.78
CA MET A 1 -17.25 -4.81 -34.44
C MET A 1 -15.78 -4.54 -34.11
N ARG A 2 -15.45 -3.63 -33.17
CA ARG A 2 -14.03 -3.34 -32.85
C ARG A 2 -13.47 -4.42 -31.91
N PRO A 3 -12.20 -4.84 -32.04
CA PRO A 3 -11.62 -5.86 -31.17
C PRO A 3 -11.53 -5.32 -29.73
N ARG A 4 -11.94 -6.13 -28.75
CA ARG A 4 -11.71 -5.83 -27.33
C ARG A 4 -10.21 -5.92 -27.04
N ASP A 5 -9.68 -4.83 -26.50
CA ASP A 5 -8.28 -4.64 -26.14
C ASP A 5 -7.85 -5.61 -25.02
N ALA A 6 -7.10 -6.65 -25.40
CA ALA A 6 -6.55 -7.66 -24.50
C ALA A 6 -5.42 -7.14 -23.58
N SER A 7 -4.91 -5.92 -23.81
CA SER A 7 -3.79 -5.35 -23.03
C SER A 7 -4.26 -4.77 -21.69
N ARG A 8 -5.47 -4.21 -21.63
CA ARG A 8 -6.10 -3.74 -20.38
C ARG A 8 -6.31 -4.87 -19.36
N THR A 9 -6.79 -6.03 -19.83
CA THR A 9 -7.06 -7.19 -18.97
C THR A 9 -5.79 -7.80 -18.37
N ARG A 10 -4.67 -7.79 -19.11
CA ARG A 10 -3.39 -8.30 -18.59
C ARG A 10 -2.75 -7.39 -17.53
N PHE A 11 -2.92 -6.08 -17.63
CA PHE A 11 -2.37 -5.13 -16.64
C PHE A 11 -3.12 -5.20 -15.30
N VAL A 12 -4.46 -5.31 -15.35
CA VAL A 12 -5.29 -5.47 -14.14
C VAL A 12 -5.00 -6.81 -13.45
N ASN A 13 -4.77 -7.90 -14.19
CA ASN A 13 -4.40 -9.19 -13.58
C ASN A 13 -3.00 -9.20 -12.95
N LEU A 14 -2.01 -8.48 -13.52
CA LEU A 14 -0.65 -8.38 -12.93
C LEU A 14 -0.63 -7.66 -11.57
N LEU A 15 -1.64 -6.79 -11.33
CA LEU A 15 -1.81 -6.00 -10.12
C LEU A 15 -2.89 -6.58 -9.18
N GLY A 16 -3.88 -7.32 -9.71
CA GLY A 16 -4.89 -8.05 -8.93
C GLY A 16 -4.31 -9.24 -8.16
N GLU A 17 -3.22 -9.83 -8.66
CA GLU A 17 -2.40 -10.81 -7.91
C GLU A 17 -1.36 -10.14 -6.98
N ALA A 18 -1.42 -8.82 -6.79
CA ALA A 18 -0.61 -8.09 -5.81
C ALA A 18 -1.23 -8.04 -4.41
N ASN A 19 -2.35 -8.73 -4.17
CA ASN A 19 -2.77 -9.09 -2.82
C ASN A 19 -1.85 -10.22 -2.33
N TYR A 20 -0.72 -9.82 -1.73
CA TYR A 20 0.27 -10.75 -1.18
C TYR A 20 -0.38 -11.71 -0.18
N ARG A 21 -0.11 -12.99 -0.41
CA ARG A 21 -0.54 -14.16 0.34
C ARG A 21 0.10 -14.17 1.73
N SER A 22 -0.74 -14.42 2.74
CA SER A 22 -0.34 -15.10 3.96
C SER A 22 0.45 -16.39 3.62
N PRO A 23 1.35 -16.91 4.47
CA PRO A 23 2.19 -18.09 4.15
C PRO A 23 1.44 -19.41 3.84
N LEU A 24 0.10 -19.40 3.76
CA LEU A 24 -0.74 -20.56 3.45
C LEU A 24 -1.82 -20.18 2.41
N GLY A 25 -1.69 -20.72 1.18
CA GLY A 25 -2.79 -20.95 0.21
C GLY A 25 -3.41 -19.77 -0.57
N GLY A 26 -3.54 -19.93 -1.89
CA GLY A 26 -4.59 -19.32 -2.76
C GLY A 26 -4.71 -17.78 -2.84
N PRO A 27 -5.40 -17.18 -3.84
CA PRO A 27 -5.96 -15.85 -3.67
C PRO A 27 -7.15 -15.98 -2.72
N HIS A 28 -6.91 -15.90 -1.41
CA HIS A 28 -8.00 -15.69 -0.47
C HIS A 28 -8.54 -14.29 -0.72
N VAL A 29 -9.66 -14.20 -1.45
CA VAL A 29 -10.55 -13.05 -1.32
C VAL A 29 -10.91 -13.00 0.16
N ALA A 30 -10.34 -12.03 0.88
CA ALA A 30 -10.60 -11.88 2.30
C ALA A 30 -12.11 -11.84 2.50
N LYS A 31 -12.62 -12.70 3.39
CA LYS A 31 -14.07 -12.88 3.56
C LYS A 31 -14.68 -11.56 4.04
N VAL A 32 -15.71 -11.09 3.32
CA VAL A 32 -16.50 -9.93 3.73
C VAL A 32 -17.11 -10.22 5.10
N ARG A 33 -16.96 -9.25 6.03
CA ARG A 33 -17.52 -9.33 7.37
C ARG A 33 -18.71 -8.38 7.46
N PRO A 34 -19.94 -8.88 7.66
CA PRO A 34 -21.11 -8.03 7.80
C PRO A 34 -21.04 -7.14 9.05
N GLY A 35 -21.63 -5.96 8.98
CA GLY A 35 -21.72 -5.00 10.08
C GLY A 35 -20.59 -3.96 10.06
N ARG A 36 -20.61 -3.09 11.08
CA ARG A 36 -19.64 -2.01 11.25
C ARG A 36 -18.48 -2.43 12.12
N VAL A 37 -17.28 -2.04 11.71
CA VAL A 37 -16.05 -2.16 12.49
C VAL A 37 -15.43 -0.78 12.63
N VAL A 38 -15.13 -0.38 13.86
CA VAL A 38 -14.37 0.81 14.22
C VAL A 38 -13.09 0.36 14.91
N VAL A 39 -11.96 1.01 14.64
CA VAL A 39 -10.65 0.69 15.21
C VAL A 39 -10.09 1.90 15.93
N ASP A 40 -9.69 1.69 17.17
CA ASP A 40 -8.91 2.64 17.97
C ASP A 40 -7.55 2.02 18.31
N TYR A 41 -6.54 2.26 17.47
CA TYR A 41 -5.21 1.67 17.68
C TYR A 41 -4.55 2.11 19.00
N GLY A 42 -4.95 3.23 19.61
CA GLY A 42 -4.41 3.72 20.87
C GLY A 42 -2.95 4.20 20.85
N GLU A 43 -2.26 4.10 19.72
CA GLU A 43 -0.85 4.49 19.56
C GLU A 43 -0.68 5.46 18.38
N ASP A 44 0.44 6.18 18.38
CA ASP A 44 0.89 6.97 17.23
C ASP A 44 1.18 6.05 16.04
N LEU A 45 1.00 6.57 14.83
CA LEU A 45 1.40 5.87 13.61
C LEU A 45 1.81 6.84 12.51
N VAL A 46 2.39 6.29 11.45
CA VAL A 46 2.61 7.00 10.20
C VAL A 46 1.81 6.37 9.07
N VAL A 47 1.07 7.21 8.33
CA VAL A 47 0.48 6.84 7.05
C VAL A 47 1.40 7.36 5.95
N PHE A 48 1.99 6.44 5.20
CA PHE A 48 2.82 6.77 4.05
C PHE A 48 2.08 6.36 2.78
N THR A 49 1.83 7.33 1.90
CA THR A 49 1.29 7.06 0.58
C THR A 49 2.32 7.41 -0.48
N GLY A 50 2.30 6.70 -1.60
CA GLY A 50 3.17 7.04 -2.71
C GLY A 50 3.01 6.07 -3.85
N GLY A 51 3.94 6.13 -4.79
CA GLY A 51 4.01 5.16 -5.86
C GLY A 51 4.51 5.77 -7.15
N MET A 52 3.99 5.27 -8.27
CA MET A 52 4.42 5.69 -9.59
C MET A 52 3.25 6.12 -10.47
N ARG A 53 3.52 7.08 -11.35
CA ARG A 53 2.64 7.41 -12.47
C ARG A 53 3.31 7.02 -13.79
N ILE A 54 2.60 6.27 -14.61
CA ILE A 54 3.09 5.90 -15.95
C ILE A 54 2.80 7.04 -16.92
N ASN A 55 3.83 7.81 -17.28
CA ASN A 55 3.66 8.95 -18.19
C ASN A 55 3.62 8.48 -19.65
N ARG A 56 4.49 7.53 -20.03
CA ARG A 56 4.54 6.91 -21.37
C ARG A 56 4.22 5.42 -21.33
N LEU A 57 2.97 5.05 -21.61
CA LEU A 57 2.46 3.68 -21.48
C LEU A 57 3.24 2.65 -22.33
N TRP A 58 3.68 3.03 -23.54
CA TRP A 58 4.40 2.12 -24.45
C TRP A 58 5.84 1.83 -24.03
N LYS A 59 6.42 2.60 -23.09
CA LYS A 59 7.78 2.37 -22.59
C LYS A 59 7.78 1.37 -21.43
N VAL A 60 7.34 0.14 -21.71
CA VAL A 60 7.23 -0.95 -20.71
C VAL A 60 8.55 -1.21 -19.99
N GLY A 61 9.67 -1.16 -20.71
CA GLY A 61 11.02 -1.31 -20.12
C GLY A 61 11.43 -0.20 -19.13
N ARG A 62 10.66 0.89 -19.02
CA ARG A 62 10.89 1.95 -18.04
C ARG A 62 10.00 1.81 -16.81
N TRP A 63 8.70 1.58 -16.98
CA TRP A 63 7.77 1.53 -15.84
C TRP A 63 7.65 0.15 -15.19
N LEU A 64 7.81 -0.95 -15.95
CA LEU A 64 7.67 -2.29 -15.38
C LEU A 64 8.75 -2.62 -14.33
N PRO A 65 10.03 -2.26 -14.52
CA PRO A 65 11.04 -2.47 -13.47
C PRO A 65 10.76 -1.68 -12.18
N VAL A 66 10.16 -0.47 -12.28
CA VAL A 66 9.73 0.30 -11.10
C VAL A 66 8.67 -0.47 -10.32
N LEU A 67 7.65 -1.00 -11.00
CA LEU A 67 6.61 -1.80 -10.36
C LEU A 67 7.18 -3.07 -9.69
N ILE A 68 8.10 -3.75 -10.36
CA ILE A 68 8.77 -4.95 -9.82
C ILE A 68 9.59 -4.58 -8.58
N ALA A 69 10.30 -3.45 -8.60
CA ALA A 69 11.09 -2.97 -7.46
C ALA A 69 10.20 -2.63 -6.26
N LEU A 70 9.10 -1.88 -6.45
CA LEU A 70 8.13 -1.59 -5.40
C LEU A 70 7.60 -2.88 -4.76
N ARG A 71 7.25 -3.89 -5.55
CA ARG A 71 6.81 -5.20 -5.04
C ARG A 71 7.89 -5.97 -4.29
N LYS A 72 9.17 -5.77 -4.60
CA LYS A 72 10.28 -6.41 -3.88
C LYS A 72 10.53 -5.71 -2.54
N ILE A 73 10.56 -4.37 -2.54
CA ILE A 73 10.68 -3.53 -1.34
C ILE A 73 9.57 -3.86 -0.33
N LEU A 74 8.31 -3.88 -0.76
CA LEU A 74 7.19 -4.21 0.15
C LEU A 74 7.26 -5.64 0.70
N ARG A 75 7.84 -6.59 -0.05
CA ARG A 75 8.05 -7.96 0.43
C ARG A 75 9.17 -8.05 1.46
N GLU A 76 10.26 -7.30 1.26
CA GLU A 76 11.33 -7.19 2.26
C GLU A 76 10.78 -6.60 3.56
N LEU A 77 10.07 -5.47 3.47
CA LEU A 77 9.41 -4.85 4.62
C LEU A 77 8.42 -5.79 5.32
N ALA A 78 7.63 -6.55 4.57
CA ALA A 78 6.69 -7.50 5.15
C ALA A 78 7.37 -8.75 5.75
N SER A 79 8.63 -9.03 5.42
CA SER A 79 9.34 -10.21 5.91
C SER A 79 9.99 -10.01 7.27
N ASP A 80 10.17 -8.77 7.69
CA ASP A 80 10.85 -8.39 8.92
C ASP A 80 10.01 -7.36 9.69
N PRO A 81 9.23 -7.80 10.69
CA PRO A 81 8.41 -6.90 11.48
C PRO A 81 9.20 -5.80 12.17
N GLU A 82 10.50 -5.98 12.46
CA GLU A 82 11.34 -4.98 13.12
C GLU A 82 11.56 -3.75 12.23
N LEU A 83 11.36 -3.87 10.92
CA LEU A 83 11.42 -2.74 9.98
C LEU A 83 10.27 -1.75 10.13
N GLY A 84 9.28 -2.00 10.98
CA GLY A 84 8.27 -1.00 11.34
C GLY A 84 7.05 -0.92 10.42
N LEU A 85 7.02 -1.65 9.30
CA LEU A 85 5.83 -1.71 8.45
C LEU A 85 4.72 -2.53 9.13
N LEU A 86 3.56 -1.91 9.34
CA LEU A 86 2.35 -2.56 9.87
C LEU A 86 1.56 -3.27 8.77
N ASP A 87 1.28 -2.58 7.67
CA ASP A 87 0.66 -3.15 6.47
C ASP A 87 0.92 -2.27 5.24
N SER A 88 0.78 -2.86 4.06
CA SER A 88 0.79 -2.10 2.81
C SER A 88 -0.20 -2.66 1.80
N ARG A 89 -0.74 -1.78 0.95
CA ARG A 89 -1.68 -2.16 -0.11
C ARG A 89 -1.47 -1.32 -1.37
N PHE A 90 -1.51 -1.98 -2.52
CA PHE A 90 -1.60 -1.30 -3.81
C PHE A 90 -3.02 -0.81 -4.11
N ALA A 91 -3.11 0.37 -4.71
CA ALA A 91 -4.33 0.91 -5.30
C ALA A 91 -4.05 1.44 -6.70
N LEU A 92 -5.05 1.42 -7.58
CA LEU A 92 -4.93 1.90 -8.95
C LEU A 92 -5.83 3.09 -9.19
N SER A 93 -5.28 4.14 -9.77
CA SER A 93 -6.03 5.33 -10.19
C SER A 93 -5.55 5.75 -11.59
N GLY A 94 -6.25 5.25 -12.61
CA GLY A 94 -5.90 5.51 -14.01
C GLY A 94 -4.46 5.09 -14.36
N ARG A 95 -3.56 6.07 -14.53
CA ARG A 95 -2.13 5.84 -14.83
C ARG A 95 -1.25 5.75 -13.58
N VAL A 96 -1.84 5.87 -12.40
CA VAL A 96 -1.13 5.87 -11.12
C VAL A 96 -1.27 4.49 -10.48
N VAL A 97 -0.13 3.89 -10.15
CA VAL A 97 -0.03 2.77 -9.22
C VAL A 97 0.37 3.35 -7.88
N MET A 98 -0.56 3.31 -6.94
CA MET A 98 -0.40 3.84 -5.59
C MET A 98 -0.12 2.71 -4.62
N VAL A 99 0.57 3.04 -3.54
CA VAL A 99 0.82 2.20 -2.37
C VAL A 99 0.45 3.03 -1.16
N VAL A 100 -0.43 2.48 -0.33
CA VAL A 100 -0.72 2.99 1.01
C VAL A 100 -0.01 2.07 2.00
N GLN A 101 0.72 2.65 2.94
CA GLN A 101 1.48 1.95 3.97
C GLN A 101 1.15 2.53 5.33
N TYR A 102 1.07 1.66 6.32
CA TYR A 102 0.96 2.02 7.74
C TYR A 102 2.26 1.62 8.42
N TRP A 103 2.84 2.52 9.19
CA TRP A 103 4.13 2.34 9.86
C TRP A 103 4.00 2.64 11.35
N ARG A 104 4.79 1.93 12.17
CA ARG A 104 4.84 2.16 13.62
C ARG A 104 5.34 3.55 13.98
N SER A 105 6.32 4.08 13.26
CA SER A 105 6.82 5.44 13.47
C SER A 105 7.51 5.99 12.22
N GLY A 106 7.71 7.31 12.21
CA GLY A 106 8.52 7.99 11.19
C GLY A 106 9.97 7.49 11.20
N ASP A 107 10.54 7.25 12.37
CA ASP A 107 11.93 6.80 12.52
C ASP A 107 12.19 5.47 11.81
N HIS A 108 11.30 4.47 11.96
CA HIS A 108 11.44 3.20 11.25
C HIS A 108 11.41 3.38 9.72
N LEU A 109 10.55 4.27 9.24
CA LEU A 109 10.44 4.58 7.82
C LEU A 109 11.71 5.26 7.31
N GLU A 110 12.21 6.26 8.04
CA GLU A 110 13.43 6.99 7.70
C GLU A 110 14.67 6.09 7.74
N GLU A 111 14.79 5.23 8.75
CA GLU A 111 15.88 4.27 8.86
C GLU A 111 15.92 3.32 7.66
N TYR A 112 14.76 2.75 7.29
CA TYR A 112 14.66 1.90 6.10
C TYR A 112 14.98 2.68 4.82
N ALA A 113 14.49 3.92 4.69
CA ALA A 113 14.70 4.75 3.51
C ALA A 113 16.18 5.10 3.29
N HIS A 114 16.94 5.32 4.38
CA HIS A 114 18.36 5.69 4.36
C HIS A 114 19.34 4.51 4.40
N SER A 115 18.87 3.30 4.70
CA SER A 115 19.73 2.12 4.79
C SER A 115 20.49 1.85 3.49
N GLN A 116 21.80 1.56 3.63
CA GLN A 116 22.66 1.20 2.49
C GLN A 116 22.52 -0.28 2.09
N GLU A 117 21.93 -1.11 2.95
CA GLU A 117 21.87 -2.56 2.78
C GLU A 117 20.52 -3.05 2.24
N ARG A 118 19.48 -2.20 2.31
CA ARG A 118 18.11 -2.55 1.91
C ARG A 118 17.85 -2.33 0.42
N LEU A 119 16.82 -3.03 -0.10
CA LEU A 119 16.51 -3.02 -1.52
C LEU A 119 16.14 -1.63 -2.08
N HIS A 120 15.64 -0.74 -1.22
CA HIS A 120 15.31 0.64 -1.56
C HIS A 120 16.50 1.39 -2.19
N ARG A 121 17.71 1.17 -1.66
CA ARG A 121 18.95 1.79 -2.17
C ARG A 121 19.26 1.38 -3.61
N GLY A 122 19.16 0.08 -3.89
CA GLY A 122 19.40 -0.49 -5.22
C GLY A 122 18.40 0.01 -6.25
N PHE A 123 17.13 0.14 -5.86
CA PHE A 123 16.09 0.76 -6.67
C PHE A 123 16.43 2.19 -7.08
N TRP A 124 16.78 3.07 -6.12
CA TRP A 124 17.14 4.45 -6.45
C TRP A 124 18.38 4.55 -7.33
N LYS A 125 19.37 3.68 -7.11
CA LYS A 125 20.55 3.59 -7.98
C LYS A 125 20.14 3.29 -9.43
N TRP A 126 19.23 2.34 -9.64
CA TRP A 126 18.72 2.00 -10.97
C TRP A 126 17.86 3.13 -11.55
N PHE A 127 16.95 3.70 -10.77
CA PHE A 127 16.03 4.76 -11.21
C PHE A 127 16.79 6.01 -11.66
N ASN A 128 17.78 6.42 -10.87
CA ASN A 128 18.65 7.56 -11.20
C ASN A 128 19.39 7.39 -12.52
N ARG A 129 19.82 6.17 -12.85
CA ARG A 129 20.50 5.90 -14.13
C ARG A 129 19.56 5.82 -15.33
N ASN A 130 18.30 5.40 -15.12
CA ASN A 130 17.46 4.93 -16.22
C ASN A 130 16.22 5.78 -16.48
N VAL A 131 15.77 6.58 -15.52
CA VAL A 131 14.43 7.20 -15.56
C VAL A 131 14.44 8.65 -15.10
N LYS A 132 15.24 9.00 -14.08
CA LYS A 132 15.20 10.31 -13.39
C LYS A 132 15.03 11.51 -14.32
N ASP A 133 15.79 11.57 -15.42
CA ASP A 133 15.87 12.78 -16.26
C ASP A 133 15.08 12.67 -17.59
N ASN A 134 14.26 11.63 -17.81
CA ASN A 134 13.54 11.45 -19.08
C ASN A 134 12.00 11.60 -19.00
N GLY A 135 11.45 11.68 -17.79
CA GLY A 135 10.03 11.88 -17.55
C GLY A 135 9.12 10.71 -17.96
N ASP A 136 9.67 9.53 -18.24
CA ASP A 136 8.88 8.37 -18.69
C ASP A 136 8.00 7.79 -17.57
N VAL A 137 8.44 7.94 -16.32
CA VAL A 137 7.74 7.51 -15.10
C VAL A 137 7.88 8.60 -14.05
N GLY A 138 6.78 9.00 -13.42
CA GLY A 138 6.79 9.85 -12.22
C GLY A 138 6.82 8.99 -10.97
N LEU A 139 7.52 9.45 -9.93
CA LEU A 139 7.43 8.92 -8.57
C LEU A 139 6.85 10.02 -7.68
N TRP A 140 6.10 9.63 -6.67
CA TRP A 140 5.54 10.56 -5.68
C TRP A 140 5.39 9.85 -4.33
N HIS A 141 5.39 10.61 -3.25
CA HIS A 141 5.13 10.13 -1.91
C HIS A 141 4.69 11.26 -0.98
N GLU A 142 3.92 10.90 0.03
CA GLU A 142 3.42 11.77 1.10
C GLU A 142 3.52 10.98 2.41
N LEU A 143 3.95 11.66 3.47
CA LEU A 143 4.09 11.10 4.81
C LEU A 143 3.24 11.91 5.79
N TYR A 144 2.37 11.22 6.50
CA TYR A 144 1.50 11.80 7.52
C TYR A 144 1.81 11.17 8.87
N GLN A 145 2.25 11.99 9.82
CA GLN A 145 2.34 11.60 11.22
C GLN A 145 0.95 11.74 11.84
N VAL A 146 0.48 10.69 12.48
CA VAL A 146 -0.87 10.62 13.05
C VAL A 146 -0.73 10.25 14.53
N PRO A 147 -0.86 11.23 15.43
CA PRO A 147 -0.87 10.97 16.88
C PRO A 147 -2.00 10.02 17.28
N ALA A 148 -1.83 9.33 18.42
CA ALA A 148 -2.87 8.53 19.05
C ALA A 148 -4.16 9.35 19.23
N GLY A 149 -5.30 8.78 18.83
CA GLY A 149 -6.60 9.44 18.87
C GLY A 149 -6.85 10.50 17.77
N ALA A 150 -5.85 10.88 16.98
CA ALA A 150 -5.99 11.86 15.90
C ALA A 150 -6.45 11.23 14.57
N TYR A 151 -7.35 10.24 14.64
CA TYR A 151 -7.90 9.53 13.49
C TYR A 151 -9.27 8.96 13.83
N GLU A 152 -10.09 8.77 12.79
CA GLU A 152 -11.36 8.04 12.88
C GLU A 152 -11.38 6.93 11.84
N THR A 153 -11.95 5.78 12.18
CA THR A 153 -12.11 4.68 11.25
C THR A 153 -13.52 4.10 11.32
N SER A 154 -14.06 3.75 10.15
CA SER A 154 -15.34 3.05 10.06
C SER A 154 -15.34 2.18 8.81
N TYR A 155 -15.56 0.89 8.98
CA TYR A 155 -15.58 -0.10 7.90
C TYR A 155 -16.92 -0.83 7.94
N PHE A 156 -17.70 -0.73 6.87
CA PHE A 156 -19.05 -1.32 6.81
C PHE A 156 -19.13 -2.42 5.77
N ASN A 157 -19.52 -3.63 6.16
CA ASN A 157 -19.59 -4.79 5.25
C ASN A 157 -18.30 -5.01 4.45
N MET A 158 -17.14 -4.82 5.11
CA MET A 158 -15.83 -4.90 4.49
C MET A 158 -15.04 -6.11 5.02
N PRO A 159 -14.17 -6.73 4.21
CA PRO A 159 -13.07 -7.53 4.77
C PRO A 159 -12.12 -6.61 5.56
N PRO A 160 -11.18 -7.16 6.37
CA PRO A 160 -10.16 -6.36 7.03
C PRO A 160 -9.44 -5.46 6.02
N PHE A 161 -9.50 -4.15 6.26
CA PHE A 161 -9.03 -3.11 5.35
C PHE A 161 -8.38 -1.97 6.15
N GLY A 162 -7.54 -1.17 5.49
CA GLY A 162 -6.92 0.01 6.10
C GLY A 162 -6.25 -0.27 7.44
N LEU A 163 -6.48 0.61 8.41
CA LEU A 163 -5.93 0.49 9.75
C LEU A 163 -6.41 -0.77 10.48
N ALA A 164 -7.64 -1.25 10.25
CA ALA A 164 -8.14 -2.49 10.86
C ALA A 164 -7.27 -3.70 10.52
N ARG A 165 -6.85 -3.79 9.26
CA ARG A 165 -5.93 -4.84 8.83
C ARG A 165 -4.52 -4.61 9.39
N ALA A 166 -4.03 -3.38 9.36
CA ALA A 166 -2.68 -3.02 9.81
C ALA A 166 -2.43 -3.36 11.27
N THR A 167 -3.43 -3.15 12.12
CA THR A 167 -3.33 -3.39 13.57
C THR A 167 -3.81 -4.78 13.98
N LYS A 168 -4.11 -5.64 12.99
CA LYS A 168 -4.70 -6.98 13.20
C LYS A 168 -5.93 -6.93 14.12
N GLU A 169 -6.71 -5.85 14.02
CA GLU A 169 -7.95 -5.64 14.77
C GLU A 169 -7.81 -5.68 16.30
N LYS A 170 -6.59 -5.51 16.84
CA LYS A 170 -6.34 -5.57 18.29
C LYS A 170 -7.20 -4.61 19.12
N ALA A 171 -7.78 -3.61 18.49
CA ALA A 171 -8.64 -2.63 19.12
C ALA A 171 -9.88 -2.28 18.28
N ALA A 172 -10.41 -3.28 17.57
CA ALA A 172 -11.61 -3.13 16.77
C ALA A 172 -12.89 -3.40 17.58
N ALA A 173 -13.75 -2.39 17.76
CA ALA A 173 -15.10 -2.59 18.27
C ALA A 173 -16.07 -2.84 17.10
N ARG A 174 -16.91 -3.87 17.22
CA ARG A 174 -18.04 -4.09 16.30
C ARG A 174 -19.25 -3.39 16.90
N THR A 175 -19.61 -2.23 16.34
CA THR A 175 -20.76 -1.45 16.80
C THR A 175 -21.97 -1.69 15.88
N ASP A 176 -23.16 -1.32 16.38
CA ASP A 176 -24.37 -1.33 15.57
C ASP A 176 -24.19 -0.36 14.37
N PRO A 177 -24.61 -0.73 13.14
CA PRO A 177 -24.67 0.17 12.00
C PRO A 177 -25.14 1.60 12.28
N ASP A 178 -26.15 1.76 13.14
CA ASP A 178 -26.85 3.03 13.37
C ASP A 178 -26.18 3.93 14.43
N ASP A 179 -25.07 3.48 15.02
CA ASP A 179 -24.35 4.19 16.09
C ASP A 179 -23.46 5.33 15.55
N HIS A 180 -24.07 6.45 15.16
CA HIS A 180 -23.38 7.62 14.56
C HIS A 180 -22.93 8.66 15.59
N ASP A 181 -22.31 8.23 16.70
CA ASP A 181 -21.70 9.17 17.65
C ASP A 181 -20.44 9.81 17.04
N HIS A 182 -20.64 10.94 16.34
CA HIS A 182 -19.59 11.85 15.93
C HIS A 182 -19.33 12.85 17.06
N HIS A 183 -18.67 12.39 18.13
CA HIS A 183 -18.14 13.29 19.14
C HIS A 183 -16.73 13.73 18.74
N HIS A 184 -16.66 14.87 18.05
CA HIS A 184 -15.45 15.69 17.90
C HIS A 184 -15.77 17.15 18.20
#